data_AF-A0A831JYD6-F1
#
_entry.id   AF-A0A831JYD6-F1
#
_cell.length_a   1.000
_cell.length_b   1.000
_cell.length_c   1.000
_cell.angle_alpha   90.00
_cell.angle_beta   90.00
_cell.angle_gamma   90.00
#
_symmetry.space_group_name_H-M   'P 1'
#
loop_
_entity.id
_entity.type
_entity.pdbx_description
1 polymer ?
#
loop_
_entity_poly.entity_id
_entity_poly.type
_entity_poly.pdbx_seq_one_letter_code
_entity_poly.pdbx_strand_id
1 'polypeptide(L)'
;MAFLPVNSVTTDVVIKLIDDLVKIYGRPREILTDNDSAYGSKSKHSRFDRKLRIRGIKHIRGAVHSPTTQGKVERLFQTFKREFRFCDGDVELWRMRYNHFRPHENLGIRL
;
A
#
# COMPACT_ATOMS: atom_id res chain seq x y z
N MET A 1 2.57 -7.23 7.06
CA MET A 1 1.98 -6.20 6.18
C MET A 1 0.77 -5.58 6.88
N ALA A 2 0.56 -4.27 6.74
CA ALA A 2 -0.69 -3.59 7.14
C ALA A 2 -1.65 -3.49 5.95
N PHE A 3 -2.95 -3.69 6.18
CA PHE A 3 -4.00 -3.58 5.16
C PHE A 3 -5.24 -2.96 5.81
N LEU A 4 -5.56 -1.72 5.44
CA LEU A 4 -6.57 -0.92 6.14
C LEU A 4 -7.64 -0.45 5.14
N PRO A 5 -8.89 -0.91 5.27
CA PRO A 5 -9.97 -0.43 4.42
C PRO A 5 -10.33 1.01 4.80
N VAL A 6 -10.57 1.84 3.79
CA VAL A 6 -11.01 3.22 3.96
C VAL A 6 -12.24 3.50 3.11
N ASN A 7 -13.12 4.36 3.61
CA ASN A 7 -14.32 4.78 2.89
C ASN A 7 -14.03 5.88 1.84
N SER A 8 -12.88 6.55 1.93
CA SER A 8 -12.43 7.54 0.95
C SER A 8 -10.91 7.60 0.89
N VAL A 9 -10.39 7.84 -0.31
CA VAL A 9 -8.94 7.96 -0.56
C VAL A 9 -8.64 9.43 -0.85
N THR A 10 -8.25 10.17 0.17
CA THR A 10 -7.81 11.57 0.06
C THR A 10 -6.40 11.71 0.60
N THR A 11 -5.68 12.76 0.18
CA THR A 11 -4.33 13.04 0.69
C THR A 11 -4.29 13.09 2.23
N ASP A 12 -5.28 13.71 2.88
CA ASP A 12 -5.28 13.86 4.34
C ASP A 12 -5.56 12.51 5.05
N VAL A 13 -6.46 11.68 4.51
CA VAL A 13 -6.69 10.31 5.02
C VAL A 13 -5.43 9.46 4.90
N VAL A 14 -4.79 9.45 3.72
CA VAL A 14 -3.56 8.69 3.50
C VAL A 14 -2.43 9.16 4.41
N ILE A 15 -2.25 10.47 4.59
CA ILE A 15 -1.21 11.00 5.47
C ILE A 15 -1.46 10.61 6.93
N LYS A 16 -2.70 10.64 7.40
CA LYS A 16 -3.05 10.15 8.75
C LYS A 16 -2.68 8.68 8.92
N LEU A 17 -3.03 7.84 7.94
CA LEU A 17 -2.68 6.42 7.98
C LEU A 17 -1.16 6.21 8.00
N ILE A 18 -0.41 6.98 7.22
CA ILE A 18 1.06 6.94 7.25
C ILE A 18 1.57 7.30 8.65
N ASP A 19 1.07 8.37 9.27
CA ASP A 19 1.49 8.76 10.62
C ASP A 19 1.21 7.67 11.66
N ASP A 20 0.05 7.02 11.57
CA ASP A 20 -0.31 5.93 12.48
C ASP A 20 0.56 4.68 12.24
N LEU A 21 0.85 4.34 10.99
CA LEU A 21 1.74 3.24 10.65
C LEU A 21 3.20 3.52 11.04
N VAL A 22 3.66 4.77 10.96
CA VAL A 22 4.99 5.18 11.40
C VAL A 22 5.18 4.98 12.90
N LYS A 23 4.13 5.18 13.71
CA LYS A 23 4.19 4.91 15.16
C LYS A 23 4.35 3.42 15.46
N ILE A 24 3.78 2.55 14.63
CA ILE A 24 3.76 1.10 14.83
C ILE A 24 5.02 0.43 14.27
N TYR A 25 5.42 0.80 13.05
CA TYR A 25 6.45 0.11 12.27
C TYR A 25 7.73 0.93 12.07
N GLY A 26 7.76 2.17 12.55
CA GLY A 26 8.84 3.11 12.30
C GLY A 26 8.70 3.83 10.95
N ARG A 27 9.53 4.86 10.77
CA ARG A 27 9.50 5.72 9.59
C ARG A 27 10.16 5.04 8.38
N PRO A 28 9.47 4.92 7.23
CA PRO A 28 10.10 4.41 6.02
C PRO A 28 11.06 5.44 5.40
N ARG A 29 12.05 4.96 4.66
CA ARG A 29 12.95 5.84 3.89
C ARG A 29 12.23 6.44 2.67
N GLU A 30 11.48 5.61 1.97
CA GLU A 30 10.86 5.92 0.69
C GLU A 30 9.45 5.32 0.62
N ILE A 31 8.53 6.02 -0.03
CA ILE A 31 7.19 5.51 -0.38
C ILE A 31 7.03 5.62 -1.89
N LEU A 32 6.61 4.52 -2.51
CA LEU A 32 6.30 4.43 -3.93
C LEU A 32 4.78 4.43 -4.13
N THR A 33 4.25 5.35 -4.93
CA THR A 33 2.82 5.36 -5.30
C THR A 33 2.63 5.45 -6.82
N ASP A 34 1.41 5.19 -7.27
CA ASP A 34 0.97 5.59 -8.59
C ASP A 34 0.70 7.10 -8.65
N ASN A 35 0.13 7.56 -9.76
CA ASN A 35 -0.19 8.96 -10.00
C ASN A 35 -1.68 9.25 -9.76
N ASP A 36 -2.31 8.63 -8.76
CA ASP A 36 -3.67 9.00 -8.33
C ASP A 36 -3.69 10.43 -7.74
N SER A 37 -4.85 11.08 -7.83
CA SER A 37 -5.17 12.37 -7.22
C SER A 37 -4.76 12.47 -5.74
N ALA A 38 -5.00 11.41 -4.95
CA ALA A 38 -4.65 11.41 -3.52
C ALA A 38 -3.14 11.54 -3.28
N TYR A 39 -2.33 11.06 -4.24
CA TYR A 39 -0.87 11.11 -4.21
C TYR A 39 -0.29 12.26 -5.05
N GLY A 40 -1.13 13.20 -5.49
CA GLY A 40 -0.68 14.41 -6.19
C GLY A 40 -0.66 14.30 -7.71
N SER A 41 -1.35 13.32 -8.29
CA SER A 41 -1.41 13.11 -9.73
C SER A 41 -0.01 13.08 -10.37
N LYS A 42 0.23 13.92 -11.39
CA LYS A 42 1.53 14.08 -12.06
C LYS A 42 2.40 15.20 -11.47
N SER A 43 1.91 15.94 -10.46
CA SER A 43 2.64 17.07 -9.89
C SER A 43 3.76 16.60 -8.97
N LYS A 44 4.97 17.14 -9.14
CA LYS A 44 6.13 16.86 -8.27
C LYS A 44 6.17 17.75 -7.01
N HIS A 45 5.21 18.66 -6.86
CA HIS A 45 5.11 19.59 -5.75
C HIS A 45 3.71 19.58 -5.12
N SER A 46 3.04 18.43 -5.16
CA SER A 46 1.70 18.30 -4.62
C SER A 46 1.67 18.45 -3.09
N ARG A 47 0.46 18.59 -2.53
CA ARG A 47 0.23 18.54 -1.08
C ARG A 47 0.83 17.26 -0.48
N PHE A 48 0.70 16.12 -1.17
CA PHE A 48 1.24 14.84 -0.72
C PHE A 48 2.77 14.85 -0.68
N ASP A 49 3.44 15.31 -1.74
CA ASP A 49 4.90 15.43 -1.79
C ASP A 49 5.44 16.28 -0.63
N ARG A 50 4.79 17.42 -0.37
CA ARG A 50 5.18 18.31 0.73
C ARG A 50 5.01 17.64 2.09
N LYS A 51 3.90 16.92 2.30
CA LYS A 51 3.62 16.24 3.57
C LYS A 51 4.62 15.09 3.83
N LEU A 52 4.99 14.32 2.80
CA LEU A 52 6.04 13.29 2.92
C LEU A 52 7.42 13.90 3.18
N ARG A 53 7.78 14.99 2.49
CA ARG A 53 9.06 15.69 2.70
C ARG A 53 9.23 16.21 4.11
N ILE A 54 8.18 16.79 4.72
CA ILE A 54 8.20 17.22 6.13
C ILE A 54 8.49 16.06 7.08
N ARG A 55 8.04 14.85 6.73
CA ARG A 55 8.30 13.63 7.49
C ARG A 55 9.67 13.03 7.21
N GLY A 56 10.48 13.61 6.32
CA GLY A 56 11.75 13.04 5.87
C GLY A 56 11.57 11.73 5.07
N ILE A 57 10.42 11.55 4.43
CA ILE A 57 10.10 10.40 3.58
C ILE A 57 10.22 10.85 2.13
N LYS A 58 11.03 10.14 1.33
CA LYS A 58 11.15 10.44 -0.10
C LYS A 58 10.00 9.79 -0.86
N HIS A 59 9.32 10.59 -1.67
CA HIS A 59 8.25 10.11 -2.54
C HIS A 59 8.84 9.64 -3.88
N ILE A 60 8.59 8.38 -4.23
CA ILE A 60 8.90 7.80 -5.53
C ILE A 60 7.59 7.66 -6.29
N ARG A 61 7.57 8.07 -7.55
CA ARG A 61 6.40 7.94 -8.42
C ARG A 61 6.66 6.85 -9.45
N GLY A 62 5.70 5.94 -9.62
CA GLY A 62 5.71 5.02 -10.75
C GLY A 62 5.70 5.80 -12.07
N ALA A 63 6.53 5.39 -13.03
CA ALA A 63 6.50 5.99 -14.35
C ALA A 63 5.13 5.78 -15.01
N VAL A 64 4.72 6.76 -15.82
CA VAL A 64 3.46 6.69 -16.58
C VAL A 64 3.54 5.47 -17.51
N HIS A 65 2.55 4.57 -17.45
CA HIS A 65 2.57 3.28 -18.17
C HIS A 65 3.74 2.35 -17.81
N SER A 66 4.21 2.37 -16.56
CA SER A 66 5.18 1.39 -16.04
C SER A 66 4.52 0.41 -15.06
N PRO A 67 3.75 -0.58 -15.57
CA PRO A 67 3.06 -1.59 -14.76
C PRO A 67 4.03 -2.45 -13.93
N THR A 68 5.31 -2.50 -14.31
CA THR A 68 6.35 -3.27 -13.61
C THR A 68 6.65 -2.76 -12.20
N THR A 69 6.42 -1.48 -11.89
CA THR A 69 6.76 -0.92 -10.57
C THR A 69 5.65 -1.17 -9.54
N GLN A 70 4.38 -1.26 -9.98
CA GLN A 70 3.20 -1.45 -9.11
C GLN A 70 2.68 -2.89 -9.09
N GLY A 71 3.26 -3.79 -9.89
CA GLY A 71 2.79 -5.17 -10.01
C GLY A 71 2.67 -5.95 -8.69
N LYS A 72 3.47 -5.62 -7.66
CA LYS A 72 3.34 -6.23 -6.33
C LYS A 72 2.00 -5.85 -5.65
N VAL A 73 1.65 -4.56 -5.68
CA VAL A 73 0.41 -4.05 -5.11
C VAL A 73 -0.79 -4.50 -5.95
N GLU A 74 -0.68 -4.50 -7.27
CA GLU A 74 -1.72 -5.02 -8.16
C GLU A 74 -1.99 -6.51 -7.93
N ARG A 75 -0.95 -7.34 -7.82
CA ARG A 75 -1.09 -8.79 -7.57
C ARG A 75 -1.65 -9.08 -6.18
N LEU A 76 -1.30 -8.27 -5.19
CA LEU A 76 -1.92 -8.29 -3.87
C LEU A 76 -3.43 -8.02 -3.97
N PHE A 77 -3.85 -6.95 -4.64
CA PHE A 77 -5.28 -6.63 -4.80
C PHE A 77 -6.05 -7.65 -5.63
N GLN A 78 -5.44 -8.23 -6.66
CA GLN A 78 -6.03 -9.35 -7.40
C GLN A 78 -6.26 -10.56 -6.49
N THR A 79 -5.29 -10.85 -5.63
CA THR A 79 -5.40 -11.94 -4.64
C THR A 79 -6.49 -11.66 -3.61
N PHE A 80 -6.56 -10.42 -3.11
CA PHE A 80 -7.63 -9.96 -2.22
C PHE A 80 -9.00 -10.19 -2.86
N LYS A 81 -9.24 -9.66 -4.07
CA LYS A 81 -10.53 -9.79 -4.77
C LYS A 81 -10.95 -11.25 -4.99
N ARG A 82 -9.99 -12.14 -5.24
CA ARG A 82 -10.26 -13.57 -5.45
C ARG A 82 -10.61 -14.29 -4.14
N GLU A 83 -9.90 -13.98 -3.06
CA GLU A 83 -9.90 -14.78 -1.84
C GLU A 83 -10.77 -14.19 -0.71
N PHE A 84 -11.11 -12.91 -0.77
CA PHE A 84 -11.85 -12.23 0.29
C PHE A 84 -13.23 -12.84 0.56
N ARG A 85 -13.87 -13.41 -0.46
CA ARG A 85 -15.14 -14.15 -0.33
C ARG A 85 -15.06 -15.38 0.59
N PHE A 86 -13.86 -15.94 0.81
CA PHE A 86 -13.65 -17.08 1.71
C PHE A 86 -13.31 -16.65 3.14
N CYS A 87 -13.32 -15.34 3.40
CA CYS A 87 -13.06 -14.76 4.71
C CYS A 87 -14.32 -14.06 5.26
N ASP A 88 -15.51 -14.34 4.70
CA ASP A 88 -16.81 -13.80 5.15
C ASP A 88 -16.86 -12.27 5.32
N GLY A 89 -16.08 -11.55 4.50
CA GLY A 89 -15.99 -10.08 4.59
C GLY A 89 -15.06 -9.56 5.68
N ASP A 90 -14.36 -10.43 6.41
CA ASP A 90 -13.38 -10.07 7.44
C ASP A 90 -12.01 -9.80 6.81
N VAL A 91 -11.63 -8.52 6.80
CA VAL A 91 -10.36 -8.03 6.26
C VAL A 91 -9.16 -8.46 7.10
N GLU A 92 -9.31 -8.54 8.42
CA GLU A 92 -8.23 -8.96 9.31
C GLU A 92 -7.98 -10.47 9.18
N LEU A 93 -9.05 -11.27 9.09
CA LEU A 93 -8.94 -12.70 8.77
C LEU A 93 -8.21 -12.91 7.44
N TRP A 94 -8.59 -12.16 6.39
CA TRP A 94 -7.88 -12.24 5.11
C TRP A 94 -6.41 -11.84 5.25
N ARG A 95 -6.11 -10.71 5.92
CA ARG A 95 -4.74 -10.22 6.14
C ARG A 95 -3.88 -11.26 6.87
N MET A 96 -4.43 -11.89 7.91
CA MET A 96 -3.77 -12.96 8.66
C MET A 96 -3.46 -14.17 7.76
N ARG A 97 -4.45 -14.64 7.00
CA ARG A 97 -4.28 -15.75 6.03
C ARG A 97 -3.20 -15.44 5.00
N TYR A 98 -3.25 -14.25 4.41
CA TYR A 98 -2.30 -13.82 3.39
C TYR A 98 -0.86 -13.73 3.92
N ASN A 99 -0.67 -13.17 5.12
CA ASN A 99 0.65 -12.95 5.69
C ASN A 99 1.30 -14.21 6.28
N HIS A 100 0.51 -15.11 6.88
CA HIS A 100 1.05 -16.20 7.71
C HIS A 100 0.81 -17.60 7.17
N PHE A 101 -0.25 -17.82 6.38
CA PHE A 101 -0.67 -19.17 5.98
C PHE A 101 -0.57 -19.43 4.49
N ARG A 102 -0.56 -18.37 3.67
CA ARG A 102 -0.43 -18.49 2.22
C ARG A 102 0.97 -19.00 1.87
N PRO A 103 1.11 -20.10 1.12
CA PRO A 103 2.39 -20.50 0.56
C PRO A 103 2.86 -19.43 -0.43
N HIS A 104 4.01 -18.81 -0.14
CA HIS A 104 4.65 -17.86 -1.04
C HIS A 104 5.82 -18.56 -1.72
N GLU A 105 5.66 -18.88 -3.01
CA GLU A 105 6.59 -19.72 -3.80
C GLU A 105 8.05 -19.24 -3.76
N ASN A 106 8.30 -17.95 -3.53
CA ASN A 106 9.64 -17.36 -3.43
C ASN A 106 10.32 -17.48 -2.06
N LEU A 107 9.68 -18.10 -1.06
CA LEU A 107 10.27 -18.30 0.29
C LEU A 107 10.72 -19.74 0.54
N GLY A 108 10.75 -20.59 -0.49
CA GLY A 108 11.22 -21.98 -0.36
C GLY A 108 10.27 -22.91 0.41
N ILE A 109 9.09 -22.42 0.83
CA ILE A 109 8.05 -23.26 1.43
C ILE A 109 7.30 -23.95 0.29
N ARG A 110 7.87 -25.05 -0.18
CA ARG A 110 7.12 -26.07 -0.92
C ARG A 110 6.29 -26.85 0.12
N LEU A 111 4.97 -26.86 -0.05
CA LEU A 111 4.14 -27.91 0.53
C LEU A 111 4.35 -29.20 -0.26
#